data_AF-A0A4R5FV01-F1
#
_entry.id   AF-A0A4R5FV01-F1
#
_cell.length_a   1.000
_cell.length_b   1.000
_cell.length_c   1.000
_cell.angle_alpha   90.00
_cell.angle_beta   90.00
_cell.angle_gamma   90.00
#
_symmetry.space_group_name_H-M   'P 1'
#
loop_
_entity.id
_entity.type
_entity.pdbx_description
1 polymer ?
#
loop_
_entity_poly.entity_id
_entity_poly.type
_entity_poly.pdbx_seq_one_letter_code
_entity_poly.pdbx_strand_id
1 'polypeptide(L)'
;MPELPAVENNLNALKKLLQDKALWGLPPENCAVILNPQSPSEMLDPVRDAVAAAKDTLLVYFAGHGLYDSAASELYLTLPESNRERLYTAVQFPHLRHELLDGQARRIVVILDCCHSGRALDIMSGDDEAELMADSAAINGTYVMAASMKNAKVAGQYSAFTGELIDLIRKGDPDGAEFFTVDGLFRYARNALRNKNMPIPQNRERDFGANLNLFRNRAYKAQTKSYYGPTWRGRPSPIFQNRRELHDAKIHRPLQAGICGTAERGGAESIVVSGGYKDDRDYGNVIIYTGHGGRDPNSGMQIADQSPKHSGNAALIKNIITGLPVRVVRGASGDPEHSPEYGYRYDGLFKVTDYWTARSIDGPSVLQFRLEKISDGVDRAVGEASHEPELGRWQKVSSDLYADISLSNKLKELYKYACQVCGIVLKMPGGLCLANTVHIRGLERPHNGSDSLDNMLCLCPNHSELFVYGAIVVDDDYQVIDQVDGVALGELARKHDIDQNSLRYHREHHKDLYPRYGHIS
;
A
#
# COMPACT_ATOMS: atom_id res chain seq x y z
N MET A 1 -4.51 -39.83 20.12
CA MET A 1 -4.20 -39.79 18.67
C MET A 1 -2.74 -40.20 18.43
N PRO A 2 -2.32 -40.63 17.22
CA PRO A 2 -0.91 -40.94 16.94
C PRO A 2 0.01 -39.73 17.13
N GLU A 3 1.23 -39.93 17.63
CA GLU A 3 2.23 -38.89 17.80
C GLU A 3 2.65 -38.24 16.47
N LEU A 4 2.92 -36.93 16.50
CA LEU A 4 3.39 -36.15 15.37
C LEU A 4 4.68 -35.39 15.76
N PRO A 5 5.87 -36.02 15.67
CA PRO A 5 7.13 -35.37 16.04
C PRO A 5 7.41 -34.06 15.28
N ALA A 6 6.85 -33.92 14.08
CA ALA A 6 6.93 -32.69 13.29
C ALA A 6 6.27 -31.47 13.98
N VAL A 7 5.26 -31.66 14.83
CA VAL A 7 4.56 -30.57 15.53
C VAL A 7 5.49 -29.87 16.50
N GLU A 8 6.24 -30.62 17.31
CA GLU A 8 7.21 -30.04 18.23
C GLU A 8 8.33 -29.29 17.47
N ASN A 9 8.80 -29.85 16.36
CA ASN A 9 9.78 -29.20 15.49
C ASN A 9 9.25 -27.90 14.88
N ASN A 10 7.99 -27.87 14.44
CA ASN A 10 7.33 -26.69 13.91
C ASN A 10 7.26 -25.57 14.97
N LEU A 11 6.76 -25.91 16.17
CA LEU A 11 6.60 -24.95 17.28
C LEU A 11 7.94 -24.33 17.67
N ASN A 12 8.98 -25.16 17.83
CA ASN A 12 10.32 -24.70 18.17
C ASN A 12 10.95 -23.82 17.09
N ALA A 13 10.72 -24.15 15.81
CA ALA A 13 11.24 -23.38 14.69
C ALA A 13 10.52 -22.03 14.54
N LEU A 14 9.18 -22.01 14.58
CA LEU A 14 8.39 -20.79 14.48
C LEU A 14 8.66 -19.86 15.67
N LYS A 15 8.73 -20.37 16.91
CA LYS A 15 9.11 -19.56 18.09
C LYS A 15 10.41 -18.79 17.85
N LYS A 16 11.44 -19.48 17.36
CA LYS A 16 12.75 -18.85 17.06
C LYS A 16 12.65 -17.79 15.97
N LEU A 17 11.86 -18.02 14.91
CA LEU A 17 11.70 -17.06 13.81
C LEU A 17 10.87 -15.84 14.21
N LEU A 18 9.84 -16.02 15.03
CA LEU A 18 9.03 -14.94 15.58
C LEU A 18 9.87 -14.04 16.49
N GLN A 19 10.74 -14.63 17.32
CA GLN A 19 11.57 -13.90 18.27
C GLN A 19 12.85 -13.29 17.65
N ASP A 20 13.23 -13.69 16.44
CA ASP A 20 14.42 -13.16 15.76
C ASP A 20 14.21 -11.68 15.42
N LYS A 21 15.05 -10.81 16.01
CA LYS A 21 15.01 -9.35 15.85
C LYS A 21 15.20 -8.88 14.40
N ALA A 22 15.85 -9.68 13.56
CA ALA A 22 16.04 -9.37 12.15
C ALA A 22 14.80 -9.71 11.30
N LEU A 23 13.84 -10.45 11.85
CA LEU A 23 12.64 -10.93 11.19
C LEU A 23 11.39 -10.21 11.70
N TRP A 24 10.85 -10.65 12.83
CA TRP A 24 9.69 -10.01 13.48
C TRP A 24 10.12 -9.36 14.80
N GLY A 25 10.93 -10.04 15.62
CA GLY A 25 11.41 -9.50 16.88
C GLY A 25 10.35 -9.48 17.98
N LEU A 26 9.41 -10.45 17.95
CA LEU A 26 8.40 -10.63 18.99
C LEU A 26 9.09 -10.87 20.35
N PRO A 27 8.81 -10.06 21.39
CA PRO A 27 9.40 -10.26 22.70
C PRO A 27 9.08 -11.66 23.24
N PRO A 28 10.03 -12.36 23.90
CA PRO A 28 9.82 -13.71 24.40
C PRO A 28 8.59 -13.88 25.31
N GLU A 29 8.28 -12.87 26.11
CA GLU A 29 7.11 -12.78 26.98
C GLU A 29 5.77 -12.76 26.21
N ASN A 30 5.78 -12.34 24.95
CA ASN A 30 4.60 -12.27 24.08
C ASN A 30 4.48 -13.50 23.16
N CYS A 31 5.20 -14.59 23.47
CA CYS A 31 5.23 -15.80 22.65
C CYS A 31 5.08 -17.06 23.53
N ALA A 32 3.82 -17.45 23.76
CA ALA A 32 3.47 -18.69 24.43
C ALA A 32 3.56 -19.89 23.46
N VAL A 33 4.12 -21.01 23.94
CA VAL A 33 4.14 -22.29 23.20
C VAL A 33 3.52 -23.35 24.09
N ILE A 34 2.45 -23.95 23.59
CA ILE A 34 1.67 -24.98 24.28
C ILE A 34 1.92 -26.28 23.53
N LEU A 35 2.66 -27.20 24.14
CA LEU A 35 2.97 -28.51 23.58
C LEU A 35 2.15 -29.58 24.29
N ASN A 36 1.38 -30.35 23.52
CA ASN A 36 0.58 -31.48 24.01
C ASN A 36 -0.34 -31.15 25.22
N PRO A 37 -1.24 -30.15 25.11
CA PRO A 37 -2.17 -29.82 26.19
C PRO A 37 -3.09 -31.00 26.50
N GLN A 38 -3.25 -31.35 27.79
CA GLN A 38 -4.04 -32.52 28.22
C GLN A 38 -5.53 -32.21 28.42
N SER A 39 -5.89 -30.92 28.45
CA SER A 39 -7.25 -30.45 28.68
C SER A 39 -7.60 -29.26 27.78
N PRO A 40 -8.91 -29.01 27.52
CA PRO A 40 -9.35 -27.81 26.80
C PRO A 40 -8.87 -26.51 27.43
N SER A 41 -8.85 -26.42 28.76
CA SER A 41 -8.36 -25.26 29.50
C SER A 41 -6.86 -25.03 29.28
N GLU A 42 -6.04 -26.08 29.31
CA GLU A 42 -4.60 -25.97 29.00
C GLU A 42 -4.33 -25.48 27.56
N MET A 43 -5.28 -25.71 26.65
CA MET A 43 -5.20 -25.22 25.28
C MET A 43 -5.73 -23.78 25.12
N LEU A 44 -6.86 -23.45 25.75
CA LEU A 44 -7.58 -22.20 25.52
C LEU A 44 -7.17 -21.07 26.47
N ASP A 45 -6.84 -21.35 27.73
CA ASP A 45 -6.46 -20.30 28.69
C ASP A 45 -5.24 -19.49 28.21
N PRO A 46 -4.17 -20.09 27.66
CA PRO A 46 -3.06 -19.32 27.10
C PRO A 46 -3.45 -18.48 25.87
N VAL A 47 -4.43 -18.93 25.09
CA VAL A 47 -4.97 -18.15 23.97
C VAL A 47 -5.72 -16.95 24.51
N ARG A 48 -6.58 -17.14 25.52
CA ARG A 48 -7.32 -16.07 26.19
C ARG A 48 -6.38 -15.03 26.82
N ASP A 49 -5.30 -15.46 27.47
CA ASP A 49 -4.28 -14.56 28.01
C ASP A 49 -3.60 -13.75 26.88
N ALA A 50 -3.26 -14.40 25.77
CA ALA A 50 -2.66 -13.73 24.60
C ALA A 50 -3.64 -12.76 23.92
N VAL A 51 -4.93 -13.11 23.84
CA VAL A 51 -6.03 -12.28 23.35
C VAL A 51 -6.17 -11.02 24.21
N ALA A 52 -6.13 -11.16 25.53
CA ALA A 52 -6.20 -10.02 26.46
C ALA A 52 -4.96 -9.12 26.38
N ALA A 53 -3.78 -9.69 26.10
CA ALA A 53 -2.53 -8.94 26.03
C ALA A 53 -2.29 -8.26 24.66
N ALA A 54 -2.75 -8.85 23.56
CA ALA A 54 -2.44 -8.40 22.21
C ALA A 54 -3.24 -7.15 21.80
N LYS A 55 -2.54 -6.09 21.38
CA LYS A 55 -3.15 -4.80 20.98
C LYS A 55 -3.13 -4.55 19.47
N ASP A 56 -2.05 -4.94 18.78
CA ASP A 56 -1.91 -4.70 17.34
C ASP A 56 -2.17 -5.97 16.52
N THR A 57 -1.36 -7.01 16.72
CA THR A 57 -1.46 -8.26 15.95
C THR A 57 -1.40 -9.45 16.90
N LEU A 58 -2.42 -10.31 16.83
CA LEU A 58 -2.44 -11.62 17.48
C LEU A 58 -2.20 -12.70 16.41
N LEU A 59 -1.21 -13.57 16.64
CA LEU A 59 -0.96 -14.75 15.80
C LEU A 59 -1.25 -16.01 16.61
N VAL A 60 -2.22 -16.79 16.16
CA VAL A 60 -2.50 -18.13 16.70
C VAL A 60 -2.11 -19.16 15.68
N TYR A 61 -1.14 -20.01 16.05
CA TYR A 61 -0.71 -21.14 15.25
C TYR A 61 -1.11 -22.44 15.95
N PHE A 62 -1.87 -23.28 15.26
CA PHE A 62 -2.20 -24.63 15.72
C PHE A 62 -1.65 -25.65 14.73
N ALA A 63 -1.02 -26.70 15.24
CA ALA A 63 -0.60 -27.85 14.45
C ALA A 63 -0.91 -29.15 15.19
N GLY A 64 -1.47 -30.12 14.48
CA GLY A 64 -1.91 -31.37 15.09
C GLY A 64 -2.90 -32.11 14.21
N HIS A 65 -3.68 -33.01 14.82
CA HIS A 65 -4.81 -33.60 14.10
C HIS A 65 -6.03 -32.67 14.19
N GLY A 66 -6.87 -32.74 13.16
CA GLY A 66 -8.21 -32.16 13.16
C GLY A 66 -9.22 -33.27 12.96
N LEU A 67 -10.34 -33.19 13.68
CA LEU A 67 -11.51 -34.03 13.46
C LEU A 67 -12.63 -33.15 12.90
N TYR A 68 -13.48 -33.73 12.07
CA TYR A 68 -14.58 -33.00 11.46
C TYR A 68 -15.88 -33.76 11.68
N ASP A 69 -16.87 -33.07 12.23
CA ASP A 69 -18.23 -33.58 12.29
C ASP A 69 -18.98 -33.15 11.03
N SER A 70 -19.35 -34.12 10.18
CA SER A 70 -20.13 -33.83 8.98
C SER A 70 -21.58 -33.47 9.24
N ALA A 71 -22.14 -33.86 10.38
CA ALA A 71 -23.52 -33.55 10.74
C ALA A 71 -23.64 -32.11 11.26
N ALA A 72 -22.76 -31.71 12.18
CA ALA A 72 -22.69 -30.34 12.70
C ALA A 72 -21.94 -29.37 11.76
N SER A 73 -21.22 -29.89 10.76
CA SER A 73 -20.28 -29.14 9.92
C SER A 73 -19.14 -28.46 10.69
N GLU A 74 -18.72 -29.04 11.82
CA GLU A 74 -17.81 -28.40 12.77
C GLU A 74 -16.39 -29.00 12.78
N LEU A 75 -15.38 -28.13 12.94
CA LEU A 75 -13.98 -28.53 13.12
C LEU A 75 -13.65 -28.69 14.61
N TYR A 76 -12.99 -29.79 14.96
CA TYR A 76 -12.47 -30.08 16.29
C TYR A 76 -10.94 -30.19 16.26
N LEU A 77 -10.27 -29.41 17.12
CA LEU A 77 -8.83 -29.42 17.34
C LEU A 77 -8.49 -30.47 18.41
N THR A 78 -7.67 -31.46 18.05
CA THR A 78 -7.41 -32.60 18.94
C THR A 78 -6.36 -32.30 20.00
N LEU A 79 -6.59 -32.84 21.19
CA LEU A 79 -5.64 -33.03 22.28
C LEU A 79 -4.99 -34.44 22.17
N PRO A 80 -3.92 -34.74 22.91
CA PRO A 80 -3.25 -36.05 22.88
C PRO A 80 -4.20 -37.22 23.11
N GLU A 81 -5.08 -37.10 24.10
CA GLU A 81 -6.08 -38.11 24.48
C GLU A 81 -7.41 -38.03 23.69
N SER A 82 -7.51 -37.13 22.70
CA SER A 82 -8.71 -37.06 21.88
C SER A 82 -8.96 -38.35 21.09
N ASN A 83 -10.25 -38.67 20.93
CA ASN A 83 -10.72 -39.87 20.28
C ASN A 83 -11.73 -39.55 19.17
N ARG A 84 -11.57 -40.20 18.00
CA ARG A 84 -12.39 -39.95 16.80
C ARG A 84 -13.89 -40.27 16.97
N GLU A 85 -14.23 -41.20 17.85
CA GLU A 85 -15.62 -41.60 18.15
C GLU A 85 -16.24 -40.76 19.28
N ARG A 86 -15.40 -40.04 20.04
CA ARG A 86 -15.80 -39.25 21.20
C ARG A 86 -15.37 -37.80 21.00
N LEU A 87 -16.02 -37.09 20.09
CA LEU A 87 -15.65 -35.71 19.69
C LEU A 87 -15.57 -34.72 20.86
N TYR A 88 -16.33 -34.95 21.93
CA TYR A 88 -16.29 -34.15 23.17
C TYR A 88 -14.94 -34.21 23.92
N THR A 89 -14.03 -35.09 23.51
CA THR A 89 -12.65 -35.17 24.01
C THR A 89 -11.68 -34.24 23.27
N ALA A 90 -12.17 -33.48 22.27
CA ALA A 90 -11.41 -32.49 21.51
C ALA A 90 -12.01 -31.08 21.71
N VAL A 91 -11.30 -30.06 21.25
CA VAL A 91 -11.73 -28.65 21.38
C VAL A 91 -12.47 -28.22 20.11
N GLN A 92 -13.70 -27.73 20.27
CA GLN A 92 -14.47 -27.16 19.16
C GLN A 92 -13.81 -25.88 18.66
N PHE A 93 -13.60 -25.76 17.35
CA PHE A 93 -13.08 -24.53 16.74
C PHE A 93 -13.96 -23.30 17.04
N PRO A 94 -15.30 -23.39 17.12
CA PRO A 94 -16.14 -22.29 17.60
C PRO A 94 -15.76 -21.75 18.98
N HIS A 95 -15.32 -22.59 19.92
CA HIS A 95 -14.87 -22.12 21.23
C HIS A 95 -13.59 -21.27 21.09
N LEU A 96 -12.61 -21.76 20.32
CA LEU A 96 -11.41 -20.98 20.01
C LEU A 96 -11.77 -19.66 19.30
N ARG A 97 -12.67 -19.72 18.31
CA ARG A 97 -13.16 -18.53 17.60
C ARG A 97 -13.81 -17.52 18.56
N HIS A 98 -14.60 -17.98 19.52
CA HIS A 98 -15.24 -17.13 20.52
C HIS A 98 -14.19 -16.43 21.40
N GLU A 99 -13.16 -17.15 21.86
CA GLU A 99 -12.06 -16.53 22.60
C GLU A 99 -11.32 -15.47 21.76
N LEU A 100 -11.11 -15.72 20.46
CA LEU A 100 -10.46 -14.75 19.57
C LEU A 100 -11.31 -13.49 19.33
N LEU A 101 -12.64 -13.62 19.36
CA LEU A 101 -13.60 -12.53 19.15
C LEU A 101 -13.63 -11.53 20.32
N ASP A 102 -13.27 -11.95 21.53
CA ASP A 102 -13.31 -11.12 22.75
C ASP A 102 -12.07 -10.22 22.92
N GLY A 103 -11.15 -10.24 21.93
CA GLY A 103 -9.86 -9.53 21.97
C GLY A 103 -9.86 -8.08 21.50
N GLN A 104 -8.82 -7.34 21.91
CA GLN A 104 -8.56 -5.97 21.45
C GLN A 104 -7.56 -5.89 20.28
N ALA A 105 -7.04 -7.03 19.81
CA ALA A 105 -6.07 -7.06 18.73
C ALA A 105 -6.67 -6.53 17.43
N ARG A 106 -6.04 -5.52 16.81
CA ARG A 106 -6.49 -4.95 15.53
C ARG A 106 -6.41 -5.91 14.35
N ARG A 107 -5.57 -6.94 14.44
CA ARG A 107 -5.35 -7.95 13.40
C ARG A 107 -5.22 -9.32 14.06
N ILE A 108 -5.90 -10.32 13.54
CA ILE A 108 -5.85 -11.68 14.05
C ILE A 108 -5.46 -12.61 12.91
N VAL A 109 -4.30 -13.25 13.03
CA VAL A 109 -3.82 -14.23 12.07
C VAL A 109 -3.95 -15.61 12.70
N VAL A 110 -4.70 -16.51 12.06
CA VAL A 110 -4.87 -17.89 12.50
C VAL A 110 -4.26 -18.82 11.44
N ILE A 111 -3.30 -19.62 11.84
CA ILE A 111 -2.64 -20.61 10.99
C ILE A 111 -2.98 -22.00 11.52
N LEU A 112 -3.72 -22.78 10.74
CA LEU A 112 -4.17 -24.13 11.07
C LEU A 112 -3.43 -25.16 10.22
N ASP A 113 -2.45 -25.83 10.82
CA ASP A 113 -1.72 -26.95 10.21
C ASP A 113 -2.24 -28.30 10.75
N CYS A 114 -3.49 -28.60 10.41
CA CYS A 114 -4.14 -29.85 10.76
C CYS A 114 -5.01 -30.40 9.63
N CYS A 115 -5.29 -31.70 9.66
CA CYS A 115 -6.18 -32.36 8.70
C CYS A 115 -7.59 -31.76 8.78
N HIS A 116 -8.29 -31.59 7.64
CA HIS A 116 -9.64 -31.02 7.57
C HIS A 116 -9.76 -29.52 7.92
N SER A 117 -8.64 -28.83 8.16
CA SER A 117 -8.58 -27.37 8.38
C SER A 117 -9.20 -26.54 7.25
N GLY A 118 -9.22 -27.06 6.01
CA GLY A 118 -9.85 -26.40 4.86
C GLY A 118 -11.38 -26.22 5.00
N ARG A 119 -12.05 -27.02 5.84
CA ARG A 119 -13.50 -26.91 6.08
C ARG A 119 -13.88 -25.95 7.20
N ALA A 120 -12.95 -25.55 8.06
CA ALA A 120 -13.17 -24.41 8.98
C ALA A 120 -13.46 -23.11 8.21
N LEU A 121 -13.04 -23.05 6.95
CA LEU A 121 -13.37 -21.96 6.05
C LEU A 121 -14.86 -21.98 5.66
N ASP A 122 -15.48 -23.15 5.49
CA ASP A 122 -16.90 -23.29 5.10
C ASP A 122 -17.88 -22.85 6.21
N ILE A 123 -17.50 -23.00 7.48
CA ILE A 123 -18.27 -22.55 8.66
C ILE A 123 -18.40 -21.02 8.70
N MET A 124 -17.48 -20.29 8.05
CA MET A 124 -17.56 -18.82 7.92
C MET A 124 -18.50 -18.36 6.78
N SER A 125 -19.42 -19.22 6.33
CA SER A 125 -20.32 -19.01 5.18
C SER A 125 -21.81 -19.22 5.49
N GLY A 126 -22.24 -19.26 6.75
CA GLY A 126 -23.63 -19.54 7.11
C GLY A 126 -24.64 -18.66 6.35
N ASP A 127 -25.49 -19.30 5.54
CA ASP A 127 -26.55 -18.68 4.72
C ASP A 127 -27.81 -18.32 5.55
N ASP A 128 -27.74 -18.31 6.88
CA ASP A 128 -28.86 -17.94 7.76
C ASP A 128 -28.84 -16.43 8.08
N GLU A 129 -29.87 -15.71 7.65
CA GLU A 129 -30.04 -14.26 7.84
C GLU A 129 -30.01 -13.83 9.34
N ALA A 130 -30.39 -14.73 10.25
CA ALA A 130 -30.31 -14.50 11.70
C ALA A 130 -28.87 -14.65 12.25
N GLU A 131 -28.05 -15.50 11.63
CA GLU A 131 -26.66 -15.69 11.99
C GLU A 131 -25.78 -14.60 11.37
N LEU A 132 -26.12 -14.11 10.17
CA LEU A 132 -25.53 -12.91 9.53
C LEU A 132 -25.63 -11.64 10.38
N MET A 133 -26.68 -11.49 11.19
CA MET A 133 -26.84 -10.36 12.12
C MET A 133 -25.92 -10.49 13.34
N ALA A 134 -25.63 -11.71 13.80
CA ALA A 134 -24.61 -11.98 14.84
C ALA A 134 -23.18 -11.96 14.26
N ASP A 135 -23.01 -12.36 12.98
CA ASP A 135 -21.76 -12.36 12.23
C ASP A 135 -21.38 -10.95 11.71
N SER A 136 -22.32 -9.98 11.78
CA SER A 136 -22.04 -8.55 11.53
C SER A 136 -21.12 -7.91 12.60
N ALA A 137 -20.89 -8.62 13.71
CA ALA A 137 -19.89 -8.28 14.72
C ALA A 137 -18.50 -8.95 14.47
N ALA A 138 -18.31 -9.67 13.36
CA ALA A 138 -17.11 -10.49 13.11
C ALA A 138 -15.90 -9.68 12.58
N ILE A 139 -15.01 -9.30 13.51
CA ILE A 139 -13.58 -8.97 13.41
C ILE A 139 -13.04 -8.46 12.05
N ASN A 140 -12.80 -7.16 11.96
CA ASN A 140 -11.93 -6.55 10.95
C ASN A 140 -10.49 -7.12 11.07
N GLY A 141 -9.90 -7.60 9.97
CA GLY A 141 -8.47 -7.96 9.91
C GLY A 141 -8.13 -9.40 10.30
N THR A 142 -9.07 -10.33 10.13
CA THR A 142 -8.84 -11.77 10.38
C THR A 142 -8.34 -12.48 9.12
N TYR A 143 -7.22 -13.20 9.24
CA TYR A 143 -6.68 -14.04 8.16
C TYR A 143 -6.50 -15.48 8.63
N VAL A 144 -7.22 -16.42 8.02
CA VAL A 144 -7.14 -17.86 8.33
C VAL A 144 -6.47 -18.60 7.18
N MET A 145 -5.43 -19.38 7.45
CA MET A 145 -4.82 -20.30 6.46
C MET A 145 -4.74 -21.73 6.98
N ALA A 146 -4.99 -22.68 6.09
CA ALA A 146 -5.22 -24.09 6.39
C ALA A 146 -4.40 -25.01 5.48
N ALA A 147 -3.70 -26.00 6.05
CA ALA A 147 -2.72 -26.83 5.36
C ALA A 147 -3.29 -27.81 4.30
N SER A 148 -4.57 -28.24 4.37
CA SER A 148 -5.39 -28.94 3.34
C SER A 148 -6.38 -29.98 3.95
N MET A 149 -7.23 -30.59 3.12
CA MET A 149 -8.27 -31.58 3.45
C MET A 149 -7.77 -33.02 3.69
N LYS A 150 -6.52 -33.35 3.36
CA LYS A 150 -5.94 -34.70 3.55
C LYS A 150 -4.73 -34.63 4.47
N ASN A 151 -4.52 -35.70 5.24
CA ASN A 151 -3.58 -35.76 6.38
C ASN A 151 -2.31 -34.93 6.19
N ALA A 152 -1.95 -34.16 7.23
CA ALA A 152 -0.70 -33.42 7.29
C ALA A 152 0.46 -34.39 7.04
N LYS A 153 0.96 -34.42 5.80
CA LYS A 153 2.09 -35.26 5.44
C LYS A 153 3.35 -34.63 6.02
N VAL A 154 4.14 -35.43 6.71
CA VAL A 154 5.48 -35.04 7.16
C VAL A 154 6.38 -34.93 5.93
N ALA A 155 7.08 -33.81 5.79
CA ALA A 155 8.06 -33.58 4.73
C ALA A 155 9.43 -33.33 5.38
N GLY A 156 10.07 -34.40 5.84
CA GLY A 156 11.34 -34.31 6.56
C GLY A 156 11.15 -33.92 8.02
N GLN A 157 11.82 -32.85 8.48
CA GLN A 157 11.82 -32.42 9.89
C GLN A 157 10.51 -31.73 10.32
N TYR A 158 9.79 -31.11 9.37
CA TYR A 158 8.59 -30.29 9.61
C TYR A 158 7.37 -30.90 8.90
N SER A 159 6.16 -30.42 9.23
CA SER A 159 4.98 -30.70 8.40
C SER A 159 5.16 -30.04 7.02
N ALA A 160 4.53 -30.59 5.99
CA ALA A 160 4.70 -30.07 4.63
C ALA A 160 4.37 -28.58 4.50
N PHE A 161 3.25 -28.13 5.08
CA PHE A 161 2.82 -26.73 4.99
C PHE A 161 3.70 -25.78 5.81
N THR A 162 3.89 -26.06 7.10
CA THR A 162 4.74 -25.22 7.96
C THR A 162 6.20 -25.24 7.50
N GLY A 163 6.67 -26.34 6.92
CA GLY A 163 8.01 -26.45 6.33
C GLY A 163 8.28 -25.40 5.25
N GLU A 164 7.34 -25.17 4.32
CA GLU A 164 7.53 -24.14 3.28
C GLU A 164 7.54 -22.72 3.85
N LEU A 165 6.73 -22.45 4.89
CA LEU A 165 6.71 -21.16 5.57
C LEU A 165 8.05 -20.91 6.27
N ILE A 166 8.52 -21.88 7.06
CA ILE A 166 9.82 -21.82 7.75
C ILE A 166 10.95 -21.59 6.75
N ASP A 167 10.94 -22.31 5.63
CA ASP A 167 11.97 -22.20 4.60
C ASP A 167 12.03 -20.81 3.98
N LEU A 168 10.88 -20.23 3.61
CA LEU A 168 10.81 -18.88 3.06
C LEU A 168 11.31 -17.84 4.07
N ILE A 169 10.85 -17.90 5.31
CA ILE A 169 11.21 -16.92 6.34
C ILE A 169 12.71 -17.00 6.67
N ARG A 170 13.27 -18.23 6.73
CA ARG A 170 14.70 -18.44 7.01
C ARG A 170 15.61 -17.99 5.86
N LYS A 171 15.30 -18.39 4.63
CA LYS A 171 16.15 -18.16 3.46
C LYS A 171 15.96 -16.76 2.89
N GLY A 172 14.75 -16.22 3.00
CA GLY A 172 14.32 -15.02 2.30
C GLY A 172 14.11 -15.27 0.79
N ASP A 173 13.54 -14.26 0.13
CA ASP A 173 13.35 -14.23 -1.32
C ASP A 173 14.19 -13.06 -1.89
N PRO A 174 15.31 -13.33 -2.59
CA PRO A 174 16.16 -12.28 -3.14
C PRO A 174 15.45 -11.33 -4.12
N ASP A 175 14.39 -11.81 -4.78
CA ASP A 175 13.59 -11.05 -5.73
C ASP A 175 12.29 -10.49 -5.10
N GLY A 176 12.07 -10.79 -3.82
CA GLY A 176 10.89 -10.40 -3.05
C GLY A 176 10.97 -8.98 -2.48
N ALA A 177 9.82 -8.50 -1.97
CA ALA A 177 9.72 -7.22 -1.26
C ALA A 177 10.49 -7.25 0.07
N GLU A 178 10.70 -6.07 0.69
CA GLU A 178 11.38 -5.95 1.98
C GLU A 178 10.66 -6.71 3.11
N PHE A 179 9.35 -6.86 3.01
CA PHE A 179 8.54 -7.60 3.97
C PHE A 179 7.70 -8.65 3.26
N PHE A 180 7.57 -9.82 3.90
CA PHE A 180 6.59 -10.82 3.51
C PHE A 180 5.24 -10.46 4.12
N THR A 181 4.24 -10.29 3.26
CA THR A 181 2.85 -10.17 3.72
C THR A 181 2.29 -11.55 4.10
N VAL A 182 1.25 -11.59 4.92
CA VAL A 182 0.55 -12.85 5.27
C VAL A 182 0.09 -13.60 4.02
N ASP A 183 -0.49 -12.89 3.04
CA ASP A 183 -0.87 -13.49 1.75
C ASP A 183 0.34 -13.86 0.87
N GLY A 184 1.44 -13.11 0.96
CA GLY A 184 2.70 -13.45 0.31
C GLY A 184 3.26 -14.78 0.80
N LEU A 185 3.28 -15.00 2.12
CA LEU A 185 3.67 -16.27 2.75
C LEU A 185 2.77 -17.43 2.27
N PHE A 186 1.46 -17.21 2.28
CA PHE A 186 0.49 -18.21 1.83
C PHE A 186 0.65 -18.55 0.34
N ARG A 187 0.74 -17.55 -0.54
CA ARG A 187 0.92 -17.75 -1.99
C ARG A 187 2.21 -18.52 -2.29
N TYR A 188 3.29 -18.20 -1.59
CA TYR A 188 4.54 -18.94 -1.72
C TYR A 188 4.36 -20.40 -1.31
N ALA A 189 3.87 -20.67 -0.09
CA ALA A 189 3.66 -22.03 0.40
C ALA A 189 2.73 -22.83 -0.51
N ARG A 190 1.65 -22.21 -1.00
CA ARG A 190 0.71 -22.80 -1.96
C ARG A 190 1.40 -23.21 -3.26
N ASN A 191 2.22 -22.32 -3.83
CA ASN A 191 2.95 -22.60 -5.08
C ASN A 191 4.02 -23.69 -4.88
N ALA A 192 4.76 -23.65 -3.78
CA ALA A 192 5.79 -24.63 -3.46
C ALA A 192 5.19 -26.03 -3.26
N LEU A 193 4.08 -26.16 -2.51
CA LEU A 193 3.38 -27.43 -2.34
C LEU A 193 2.77 -27.94 -3.64
N ARG A 194 2.20 -27.06 -4.47
CA ARG A 194 1.69 -27.43 -5.80
C ARG A 194 2.80 -28.02 -6.66
N ASN A 195 3.98 -27.39 -6.69
CA ASN A 195 5.13 -27.88 -7.46
C ASN A 195 5.69 -29.22 -6.94
N LYS A 196 5.50 -29.51 -5.65
CA LYS A 196 5.89 -30.79 -5.01
C LYS A 196 4.79 -31.87 -5.10
N ASN A 197 3.69 -31.63 -5.82
CA ASN A 197 2.51 -32.52 -5.88
C ASN A 197 1.95 -32.87 -4.47
N MET A 198 2.04 -31.92 -3.54
CA MET A 198 1.51 -32.05 -2.18
C MET A 198 0.11 -31.42 -2.07
N PRO A 199 -0.66 -31.75 -1.00
CA PRO A 199 -1.96 -31.14 -0.76
C PRO A 199 -1.89 -29.61 -0.77
N ILE A 200 -2.81 -28.98 -1.50
CA ILE A 200 -2.83 -27.52 -1.67
C ILE A 200 -3.53 -26.88 -0.46
N PRO A 201 -2.89 -25.89 0.19
CA PRO A 201 -3.48 -25.17 1.31
C PRO A 201 -4.54 -24.17 0.83
N GLN A 202 -5.44 -23.79 1.74
CA GLN A 202 -6.52 -22.83 1.49
C GLN A 202 -6.42 -21.65 2.47
N ASN A 203 -6.97 -20.50 2.10
CA ASN A 203 -7.06 -19.33 2.96
C ASN A 203 -8.46 -18.68 2.86
N ARG A 204 -8.83 -17.91 3.88
CA ARG A 204 -9.86 -16.86 3.79
C ARG A 204 -9.36 -15.59 4.45
N GLU A 205 -9.82 -14.48 3.90
CA GLU A 205 -9.48 -13.13 4.34
C GLU A 205 -10.79 -12.34 4.52
N ARG A 206 -10.90 -11.60 5.62
CA ARG A 206 -11.84 -10.49 5.77
C ARG A 206 -11.04 -9.20 6.08
N ASP A 207 -11.45 -8.06 5.50
CA ASP A 207 -10.90 -6.72 5.75
C ASP A 207 -9.37 -6.55 5.69
N PHE A 208 -8.77 -6.83 4.54
CA PHE A 208 -7.38 -6.47 4.19
C PHE A 208 -6.27 -7.16 5.00
N GLY A 209 -6.56 -8.26 5.71
CA GLY A 209 -5.56 -9.07 6.43
C GLY A 209 -4.43 -9.63 5.55
N ALA A 210 -4.63 -9.73 4.23
CA ALA A 210 -3.64 -10.23 3.28
C ALA A 210 -2.37 -9.37 3.18
N ASN A 211 -2.50 -8.05 3.35
CA ASN A 211 -1.40 -7.10 3.15
C ASN A 211 -0.61 -6.82 4.43
N LEU A 212 -0.89 -7.53 5.53
CA LEU A 212 -0.13 -7.40 6.77
C LEU A 212 1.30 -7.90 6.57
N ASN A 213 2.28 -6.99 6.69
CA ASN A 213 3.70 -7.31 6.70
C ASN A 213 4.05 -8.06 8.00
N LEU A 214 4.33 -9.36 7.90
CA LEU A 214 4.51 -10.23 9.06
C LEU A 214 5.98 -10.48 9.40
N PHE A 215 6.81 -10.70 8.37
CA PHE A 215 8.24 -10.94 8.53
C PHE A 215 9.04 -10.03 7.62
N ARG A 216 10.16 -9.46 8.11
CA ARG A 216 11.15 -8.86 7.22
C ARG A 216 11.81 -9.94 6.36
N ASN A 217 11.96 -9.68 5.07
CA ASN A 217 12.64 -10.57 4.15
C ASN A 217 14.16 -10.44 4.33
N ARG A 218 14.79 -11.45 4.92
CA ARG A 218 16.24 -11.47 5.17
C ARG A 218 17.11 -11.44 3.91
N ALA A 219 16.58 -11.91 2.78
CA ALA A 219 17.30 -11.86 1.50
C ALA A 219 17.09 -10.53 0.76
N TYR A 220 16.28 -9.62 1.31
CA TYR A 220 16.09 -8.30 0.73
C TYR A 220 17.41 -7.55 0.71
N LYS A 221 17.95 -7.39 -0.48
CA LYS A 221 19.01 -6.41 -0.75
C LYS A 221 18.31 -5.17 -1.21
N ALA A 222 18.48 -4.06 -0.47
CA ALA A 222 18.10 -2.74 -0.95
C ALA A 222 18.83 -2.50 -2.28
N GLN A 223 18.17 -2.84 -3.39
CA GLN A 223 18.66 -2.50 -4.70
C GLN A 223 18.52 -0.98 -4.79
N THR A 224 19.63 -0.26 -4.65
CA THR A 224 19.76 1.13 -5.09
C THR A 224 19.61 1.16 -6.62
N LYS A 225 18.38 1.06 -7.08
CA LYS A 225 17.96 1.51 -8.40
C LYS A 225 16.99 2.66 -8.12
N SER A 226 17.52 3.89 -8.08
CA SER A 226 16.67 5.07 -8.16
C SER A 226 16.02 5.07 -9.55
N TYR A 227 14.80 4.56 -9.65
CA TYR A 227 14.07 4.45 -10.91
C TYR A 227 13.49 5.80 -11.36
N TYR A 228 13.36 6.77 -10.44
CA TYR A 228 12.79 8.10 -10.65
C TYR A 228 13.85 9.19 -10.38
N GLY A 229 13.71 10.36 -11.01
CA GLY A 229 14.69 11.45 -10.92
C GLY A 229 15.75 11.46 -12.04
N PRO A 230 16.73 12.39 -11.99
CA PRO A 230 17.67 12.62 -13.08
C PRO A 230 18.74 11.52 -13.11
N THR A 231 18.85 10.87 -14.26
CA THR A 231 19.91 9.86 -14.52
C THR A 231 21.16 10.50 -15.13
N TRP A 232 21.08 11.77 -15.52
CA TRP A 232 22.15 12.55 -16.13
C TRP A 232 22.26 13.92 -15.44
N ARG A 233 23.47 14.31 -15.04
CA ARG A 233 23.75 15.57 -14.33
C ARG A 233 24.65 16.54 -15.12
N GLY A 234 25.18 16.15 -16.28
CA GLY A 234 25.97 17.03 -17.13
C GLY A 234 25.09 17.98 -17.96
N ARG A 235 25.56 19.19 -18.26
CA ARG A 235 24.91 20.08 -19.23
C ARG A 235 25.89 20.44 -20.36
N PRO A 236 25.48 20.36 -21.64
CA PRO A 236 24.18 19.87 -22.13
C PRO A 236 24.02 18.33 -22.05
N SER A 237 22.78 17.83 -22.12
CA SER A 237 22.49 16.40 -22.24
C SER A 237 23.04 15.85 -23.57
N PRO A 238 23.69 14.67 -23.60
CA PRO A 238 24.20 14.08 -24.84
C PRO A 238 23.05 13.61 -25.74
N ILE A 239 23.34 13.55 -27.05
CA ILE A 239 22.49 12.89 -28.03
C ILE A 239 22.80 11.39 -28.01
N PHE A 240 21.77 10.58 -27.80
CA PHE A 240 21.82 9.13 -27.91
C PHE A 240 21.41 8.72 -29.32
N GLN A 241 22.17 7.87 -29.99
CA GLN A 241 21.90 7.52 -31.38
C GLN A 241 20.64 6.65 -31.53
N ASN A 242 20.33 5.84 -30.52
CA ASN A 242 19.27 4.85 -30.61
C ASN A 242 18.69 4.49 -29.22
N ARG A 243 17.60 3.72 -29.23
CA ARG A 243 16.90 3.25 -28.03
C ARG A 243 17.75 2.32 -27.16
N ARG A 244 18.76 1.64 -27.73
CA ARG A 244 19.68 0.76 -27.01
C ARG A 244 20.59 1.59 -26.10
N GLU A 245 21.16 2.69 -26.60
CA GLU A 245 21.98 3.60 -25.81
C GLU A 245 21.20 4.24 -24.65
N LEU A 246 19.92 4.61 -24.86
CA LEU A 246 19.05 5.10 -23.77
C LEU A 246 18.82 4.05 -22.67
N HIS A 247 18.69 2.77 -23.05
CA HIS A 247 18.57 1.69 -22.08
C HIS A 247 19.86 1.49 -21.31
N ASP A 248 21.00 1.46 -22.00
CA ASP A 248 22.30 1.18 -21.40
C ASP A 248 22.70 2.32 -20.45
N ALA A 249 22.33 3.55 -20.79
CA ALA A 249 22.41 4.73 -19.92
C ALA A 249 21.32 4.78 -18.82
N LYS A 250 20.41 3.81 -18.77
CA LYS A 250 19.30 3.68 -17.80
C LYS A 250 18.32 4.86 -17.78
N ILE A 251 18.31 5.68 -18.83
CA ILE A 251 17.38 6.82 -18.97
C ILE A 251 15.98 6.29 -19.31
N HIS A 252 15.91 5.37 -20.28
CA HIS A 252 14.68 4.73 -20.72
C HIS A 252 14.96 3.28 -21.11
N ARG A 253 14.44 2.34 -20.32
CA ARG A 253 14.78 0.90 -20.42
C ARG A 253 14.08 0.17 -21.58
N PRO A 254 12.81 0.45 -21.93
CA PRO A 254 12.20 -0.22 -23.07
C PRO A 254 12.93 0.11 -24.38
N LEU A 255 13.10 -0.90 -25.24
CA LEU A 255 13.70 -0.71 -26.57
C LEU A 255 12.70 -0.24 -27.63
N GLN A 256 11.40 -0.42 -27.37
CA GLN A 256 10.31 -0.09 -28.29
C GLN A 256 9.23 0.75 -27.62
N ALA A 257 8.64 0.25 -26.51
CA ALA A 257 7.53 0.91 -25.84
C ALA A 257 7.85 2.36 -25.46
N GLY A 258 6.89 3.28 -25.65
CA GLY A 258 7.09 4.70 -25.35
C GLY A 258 7.11 5.03 -23.87
N ILE A 259 6.48 4.22 -23.01
CA ILE A 259 6.35 4.44 -21.57
C ILE A 259 7.15 3.36 -20.83
N CYS A 260 7.98 3.77 -19.87
CA CYS A 260 8.70 2.89 -18.96
C CYS A 260 8.09 3.02 -17.55
N GLY A 261 7.65 1.91 -16.98
CA GLY A 261 7.12 1.85 -15.60
C GLY A 261 5.77 1.16 -15.52
N THR A 262 5.31 0.93 -14.29
CA THR A 262 3.99 0.32 -14.00
C THR A 262 3.38 0.98 -12.77
N ALA A 263 2.06 0.93 -12.63
CA ALA A 263 1.38 1.48 -11.46
C ALA A 263 1.82 0.81 -10.15
N GLU A 264 2.08 -0.51 -10.17
CA GLU A 264 2.51 -1.31 -9.03
C GLU A 264 3.92 -0.91 -8.55
N ARG A 265 4.75 -0.35 -9.44
CA ARG A 265 6.10 0.15 -9.12
C ARG A 265 6.15 1.64 -8.79
N GLY A 266 5.00 2.26 -8.57
CA GLY A 266 4.87 3.65 -8.14
C GLY A 266 4.53 4.64 -9.25
N GLY A 267 4.60 4.25 -10.53
CA GLY A 267 4.30 5.12 -11.67
C GLY A 267 5.18 4.87 -12.89
N ALA A 268 5.09 5.77 -13.86
CA ALA A 268 5.97 5.85 -15.01
C ALA A 268 7.29 6.55 -14.62
N GLU A 269 8.40 5.89 -14.96
CA GLU A 269 9.77 6.32 -14.70
C GLU A 269 10.27 7.27 -15.81
N SER A 270 9.93 6.95 -17.06
CA SER A 270 10.32 7.75 -18.23
C SER A 270 9.40 7.54 -19.43
N ILE A 271 9.32 8.55 -20.29
CA ILE A 271 8.62 8.48 -21.58
C ILE A 271 9.52 8.90 -22.74
N VAL A 272 9.20 8.40 -23.93
CA VAL A 272 9.80 8.83 -25.20
C VAL A 272 8.74 9.52 -26.05
N VAL A 273 9.05 10.75 -26.48
CA VAL A 273 8.25 11.58 -27.37
C VAL A 273 8.95 11.62 -28.73
N SER A 274 8.46 10.83 -29.69
CA SER A 274 9.13 10.63 -30.98
C SER A 274 8.14 10.51 -32.14
N GLY A 275 7.02 11.23 -32.10
CA GLY A 275 6.01 11.25 -33.17
C GLY A 275 5.27 9.93 -33.34
N GLY A 276 5.19 9.14 -32.27
CA GLY A 276 4.54 7.84 -32.30
C GLY A 276 3.06 7.96 -32.59
N TYR A 277 2.37 8.96 -32.03
CA TYR A 277 0.94 9.18 -32.24
C TYR A 277 0.71 10.51 -32.95
N LYS A 278 -0.21 10.53 -33.93
CA LYS A 278 -0.61 11.76 -34.63
C LYS A 278 -1.26 12.78 -33.70
N ASP A 279 -1.78 12.29 -32.58
CA ASP A 279 -2.50 13.06 -31.56
C ASP A 279 -1.55 13.76 -30.57
N ASP A 280 -0.24 13.46 -30.60
CA ASP A 280 0.75 14.11 -29.73
C ASP A 280 0.90 15.60 -30.08
N ARG A 281 1.06 16.46 -29.07
CA ARG A 281 1.40 17.88 -29.24
C ARG A 281 2.52 18.24 -28.27
N ASP A 282 3.59 18.84 -28.77
CA ASP A 282 4.73 19.28 -27.96
C ASP A 282 4.85 20.80 -28.05
N TYR A 283 4.85 21.46 -26.89
CA TYR A 283 5.01 22.90 -26.74
C TYR A 283 6.26 23.24 -25.91
N GLY A 284 7.24 22.32 -25.88
CA GLY A 284 8.54 22.48 -25.26
C GLY A 284 8.48 22.26 -23.74
N ASN A 285 7.88 23.19 -23.01
CA ASN A 285 7.68 23.04 -21.56
C ASN A 285 6.38 22.31 -21.22
N VAL A 286 5.46 22.18 -22.17
CA VAL A 286 4.21 21.44 -22.01
C VAL A 286 4.11 20.40 -23.11
N ILE A 287 3.71 19.17 -22.77
CA ILE A 287 3.53 18.08 -23.73
C ILE A 287 2.15 17.49 -23.52
N ILE A 288 1.39 17.32 -24.59
CA ILE A 288 0.17 16.53 -24.64
C ILE A 288 0.55 15.18 -25.25
N TYR A 289 0.70 14.19 -24.38
CA TYR A 289 1.21 12.87 -24.72
C TYR A 289 0.09 11.85 -24.82
N THR A 290 0.09 11.05 -25.88
CA THR A 290 -0.90 10.01 -26.10
C THR A 290 -0.47 8.69 -25.44
N GLY A 291 -1.39 8.10 -24.69
CA GLY A 291 -1.22 6.82 -24.00
C GLY A 291 -0.98 5.65 -24.95
N HIS A 292 -0.72 4.48 -24.36
CA HIS A 292 -0.46 3.25 -25.10
C HIS A 292 -1.72 2.37 -25.23
N GLY A 293 -1.90 1.78 -26.40
CA GLY A 293 -2.83 0.67 -26.64
C GLY A 293 -3.64 0.86 -27.92
N GLY A 294 -4.26 -0.23 -28.39
CA GLY A 294 -5.25 -0.17 -29.48
C GLY A 294 -4.72 0.19 -30.87
N ARG A 295 -3.42 -0.03 -31.14
CA ARG A 295 -2.80 0.25 -32.44
C ARG A 295 -2.51 -1.00 -33.26
N ASP A 296 -2.64 -0.86 -34.56
CA ASP A 296 -2.17 -1.85 -35.53
C ASP A 296 -0.62 -1.79 -35.62
N PRO A 297 0.11 -2.90 -35.42
CA PRO A 297 1.57 -2.90 -35.42
C PRO A 297 2.22 -2.58 -36.77
N ASN A 298 1.51 -2.79 -37.88
CA ASN A 298 2.05 -2.65 -39.23
C ASN A 298 1.84 -1.23 -39.78
N SER A 299 0.63 -0.70 -39.59
CA SER A 299 0.25 0.63 -40.07
C SER A 299 0.45 1.72 -39.03
N GLY A 300 0.55 1.36 -37.74
CA GLY A 300 0.60 2.31 -36.65
C GLY A 300 -0.71 3.07 -36.42
N MET A 301 -1.82 2.72 -37.09
CA MET A 301 -3.09 3.40 -36.91
C MET A 301 -3.80 2.95 -35.63
N GLN A 302 -4.57 3.86 -35.02
CA GLN A 302 -5.45 3.51 -33.91
C GLN A 302 -6.67 2.71 -34.44
N ILE A 303 -6.85 1.48 -33.97
CA ILE A 303 -7.92 0.55 -34.40
C ILE A 303 -8.86 0.12 -33.26
N ALA A 304 -8.53 0.44 -32.01
CA ALA A 304 -9.38 0.16 -30.85
C ALA A 304 -9.24 1.25 -29.77
N ASP A 305 -10.24 1.38 -28.91
CA ASP A 305 -10.20 2.31 -27.78
C ASP A 305 -9.07 1.93 -26.80
N GLN A 306 -8.35 2.93 -26.32
CA GLN A 306 -7.36 2.75 -25.26
C GLN A 306 -8.03 2.55 -23.90
N SER A 307 -7.31 1.88 -23.00
CA SER A 307 -7.79 1.61 -21.64
C SER A 307 -6.87 2.23 -20.59
N PRO A 308 -7.43 2.85 -19.53
CA PRO A 308 -6.64 3.32 -18.39
C PRO A 308 -6.02 2.17 -17.59
N LYS A 309 -6.50 0.93 -17.76
CA LYS A 309 -5.96 -0.27 -17.12
C LYS A 309 -4.70 -0.79 -17.81
N HIS A 310 -4.37 -0.29 -19.01
CA HIS A 310 -3.14 -0.68 -19.69
C HIS A 310 -1.94 -0.22 -18.86
N SER A 311 -0.94 -1.10 -18.66
CA SER A 311 0.13 -0.90 -17.67
C SER A 311 0.81 0.47 -17.73
N GLY A 312 1.21 0.93 -18.93
CA GLY A 312 1.81 2.27 -19.12
C GLY A 312 0.86 3.44 -18.84
N ASN A 313 -0.42 3.31 -19.16
CA ASN A 313 -1.42 4.35 -18.90
C ASN A 313 -1.69 4.44 -17.40
N ALA A 314 -1.93 3.29 -16.75
CA ALA A 314 -2.08 3.22 -15.30
C ALA A 314 -0.87 3.82 -14.57
N ALA A 315 0.34 3.61 -15.11
CA ALA A 315 1.58 4.19 -14.58
C ALA A 315 1.57 5.72 -14.67
N LEU A 316 1.23 6.31 -15.81
CA LEU A 316 1.16 7.78 -15.97
C LEU A 316 0.05 8.41 -15.12
N ILE A 317 -1.13 7.77 -15.00
CA ILE A 317 -2.17 8.27 -14.11
C ILE A 317 -1.68 8.21 -12.64
N LYS A 318 -0.91 7.17 -12.27
CA LYS A 318 -0.29 7.09 -10.95
C LYS A 318 0.69 8.24 -10.70
N ASN A 319 1.43 8.74 -11.70
CA ASN A 319 2.28 9.95 -11.54
C ASN A 319 1.50 11.22 -11.22
N ILE A 320 0.28 11.39 -11.76
CA ILE A 320 -0.58 12.56 -11.43
C ILE A 320 -0.89 12.56 -9.92
N ILE A 321 -1.17 11.38 -9.37
CA ILE A 321 -1.51 11.21 -7.96
C ILE A 321 -0.29 11.38 -7.06
N THR A 322 0.80 10.70 -7.39
CA THR A 322 1.99 10.66 -6.54
C THR A 322 2.84 11.92 -6.68
N GLY A 323 2.64 12.69 -7.75
CA GLY A 323 3.49 13.82 -8.12
C GLY A 323 4.90 13.41 -8.56
N LEU A 324 5.18 12.10 -8.70
CA LEU A 324 6.51 11.61 -9.07
C LEU A 324 6.88 12.10 -10.48
N PRO A 325 8.11 12.60 -10.66
CA PRO A 325 8.54 13.13 -11.95
C PRO A 325 8.77 12.01 -12.97
N VAL A 326 8.53 12.33 -14.23
CA VAL A 326 8.78 11.47 -15.38
C VAL A 326 9.96 12.04 -16.15
N ARG A 327 10.98 11.22 -16.43
CA ARG A 327 12.04 11.62 -17.37
C ARG A 327 11.48 11.68 -18.79
N VAL A 328 11.65 12.81 -19.46
CA VAL A 328 11.24 12.96 -20.86
C VAL A 328 12.44 12.84 -21.78
N VAL A 329 12.30 11.99 -22.78
CA VAL A 329 13.25 11.84 -23.87
C VAL A 329 12.56 12.25 -25.17
N ARG A 330 13.13 13.22 -25.89
CA ARG A 330 12.66 13.60 -27.23
C ARG A 330 13.46 12.86 -28.30
N GLY A 331 12.79 12.27 -29.27
CA GLY A 331 13.39 11.64 -30.44
C GLY A 331 13.27 12.52 -31.69
N ALA A 332 14.17 12.35 -32.65
CA ALA A 332 14.23 13.18 -33.86
C ALA A 332 12.97 13.13 -34.73
N SER A 333 12.17 12.06 -34.65
CA SER A 333 10.89 11.94 -35.35
C SER A 333 9.72 12.65 -34.63
N GLY A 334 9.99 13.39 -33.56
CA GLY A 334 8.99 14.16 -32.82
C GLY A 334 8.70 15.54 -33.45
N ASP A 335 8.29 16.49 -32.61
CA ASP A 335 7.99 17.85 -33.05
C ASP A 335 9.28 18.56 -33.52
N PRO A 336 9.35 19.08 -34.75
CA PRO A 336 10.58 19.68 -35.29
C PRO A 336 11.12 20.87 -34.50
N GLU A 337 10.28 21.61 -33.77
CA GLU A 337 10.70 22.78 -32.99
C GLU A 337 11.41 22.39 -31.69
N HIS A 338 11.09 21.21 -31.15
CA HIS A 338 11.54 20.79 -29.82
C HIS A 338 12.39 19.52 -29.84
N SER A 339 12.25 18.67 -30.85
CA SER A 339 13.04 17.45 -31.02
C SER A 339 14.48 17.76 -31.47
N PRO A 340 15.44 16.87 -31.17
CA PRO A 340 16.77 16.97 -31.74
C PRO A 340 16.75 16.69 -33.25
N GLU A 341 17.71 17.23 -34.01
CA GLU A 341 17.84 16.95 -35.45
C GLU A 341 18.08 15.45 -35.75
N TYR A 342 18.76 14.75 -34.84
CA TYR A 342 19.03 13.32 -34.95
C TYR A 342 19.05 12.65 -33.57
N GLY A 343 18.79 11.34 -33.56
CA GLY A 343 18.84 10.53 -32.34
C GLY A 343 17.78 10.90 -31.30
N TYR A 344 18.17 10.81 -30.03
CA TYR A 344 17.33 11.05 -28.86
C TYR A 344 18.06 11.95 -27.86
N ARG A 345 17.32 12.85 -27.21
CA ARG A 345 17.85 13.76 -26.19
C ARG A 345 17.04 13.65 -24.91
N TYR A 346 17.74 13.58 -23.77
CA TYR A 346 17.10 13.66 -22.46
C TYR A 346 16.83 15.13 -22.10
N ASP A 347 15.55 15.47 -21.96
CA ASP A 347 15.08 16.85 -21.85
C ASP A 347 14.66 17.23 -20.42
N GLY A 348 15.03 16.41 -19.45
CA GLY A 348 14.83 16.67 -18.03
C GLY A 348 13.59 15.99 -17.45
N LEU A 349 13.14 16.51 -16.33
CA LEU A 349 12.01 15.98 -15.57
C LEU A 349 10.74 16.79 -15.84
N PHE A 350 9.65 16.07 -16.02
CA PHE A 350 8.31 16.63 -16.19
C PHE A 350 7.38 16.06 -15.13
N LYS A 351 6.38 16.85 -14.76
CA LYS A 351 5.25 16.41 -13.94
C LYS A 351 4.08 16.10 -14.85
N VAL A 352 3.39 14.98 -14.61
CA VAL A 352 2.10 14.71 -15.26
C VAL A 352 1.04 15.48 -14.48
N THR A 353 0.34 16.40 -15.13
CA THR A 353 -0.58 17.34 -14.47
C THR A 353 -2.04 17.02 -14.70
N ASP A 354 -2.38 16.36 -15.80
CA ASP A 354 -3.77 16.02 -16.14
C ASP A 354 -3.85 14.83 -17.12
N TYR A 355 -5.03 14.21 -17.23
CA TYR A 355 -5.35 13.25 -18.28
C TYR A 355 -6.84 13.26 -18.67
N TRP A 356 -7.14 12.98 -19.94
CA TRP A 356 -8.50 12.85 -20.44
C TRP A 356 -8.59 11.83 -21.57
N THR A 357 -9.82 11.44 -21.92
CA THR A 357 -10.09 10.65 -23.13
C THR A 357 -10.39 11.59 -24.29
N ALA A 358 -9.74 11.38 -25.43
CA ALA A 358 -9.98 12.12 -26.67
C ALA A 358 -10.28 11.15 -27.82
N ARG A 359 -11.02 11.63 -28.82
CA ARG A 359 -11.18 10.90 -30.09
C ARG A 359 -9.87 11.03 -30.86
N SER A 360 -9.22 9.92 -31.22
CA SER A 360 -8.02 9.97 -32.07
C SER A 360 -8.38 10.49 -33.46
N ILE A 361 -7.41 11.12 -34.12
CA ILE A 361 -7.47 11.44 -35.56
C ILE A 361 -7.78 10.19 -36.39
N ASP A 362 -7.36 9.00 -35.95
CA ASP A 362 -7.62 7.72 -36.63
C ASP A 362 -8.99 7.11 -36.29
N GLY A 363 -9.76 7.71 -35.36
CA GLY A 363 -11.13 7.32 -35.06
C GLY A 363 -11.35 6.84 -33.63
N PRO A 364 -10.76 5.73 -33.16
CA PRO A 364 -10.99 5.22 -31.80
C PRO A 364 -10.46 6.16 -30.72
N SER A 365 -10.92 5.97 -29.48
CA SER A 365 -10.58 6.84 -28.36
C SER A 365 -9.18 6.55 -27.84
N VAL A 366 -8.43 7.59 -27.53
CA VAL A 366 -7.10 7.54 -26.91
C VAL A 366 -7.11 8.26 -25.57
N LEU A 367 -6.20 7.86 -24.68
CA LEU A 367 -5.94 8.62 -23.46
C LEU A 367 -4.86 9.65 -23.76
N GLN A 368 -5.09 10.90 -23.39
CA GLN A 368 -4.09 11.96 -23.48
C GLN A 368 -3.69 12.40 -22.08
N PHE A 369 -2.42 12.75 -21.92
CA PHE A 369 -1.80 13.16 -20.67
C PHE A 369 -1.13 14.51 -20.88
N ARG A 370 -1.38 15.47 -20.01
CA ARG A 370 -0.64 16.74 -19.98
C ARG A 370 0.57 16.60 -19.08
N LEU A 371 1.75 16.91 -19.61
CA LEU A 371 3.00 16.95 -18.89
C LEU A 371 3.55 18.37 -18.90
N GLU A 372 4.07 18.83 -17.77
CA GLU A 372 4.67 20.16 -17.61
C GLU A 372 6.09 20.03 -17.07
N LYS A 373 7.03 20.75 -17.68
CA LYS A 373 8.45 20.70 -17.34
C LYS A 373 8.68 21.25 -15.95
N ILE A 374 9.44 20.52 -15.14
CA ILE A 374 9.88 21.02 -13.83
C ILE A 374 11.05 21.96 -14.07
N SER A 375 10.91 23.22 -13.64
CA SER A 375 11.97 24.23 -13.76
C SER A 375 13.16 23.85 -12.88
N ASP A 376 14.34 23.68 -13.48
CA ASP A 376 15.61 23.56 -12.75
C ASP A 376 15.95 24.93 -12.18
N GLY A 377 15.69 25.15 -10.89
CA GLY A 377 15.97 26.43 -10.24
C GLY A 377 17.47 26.69 -10.10
N VAL A 378 18.13 27.20 -11.14
CA VAL A 378 19.48 27.79 -11.05
C VAL A 378 19.61 28.95 -12.06
N ASP A 379 19.19 30.13 -11.63
CA ASP A 379 19.82 31.40 -11.98
C ASP A 379 20.24 32.03 -10.64
N ARG A 380 21.35 31.55 -10.06
CA ARG A 380 22.12 32.27 -9.04
C ARG A 380 23.52 31.70 -8.85
N ALA A 381 24.44 32.63 -8.68
CA ALA A 381 25.88 32.53 -8.87
C ALA A 381 26.63 31.69 -7.82
N VAL A 382 27.83 31.28 -8.23
CA VAL A 382 28.92 30.65 -7.49
C VAL A 382 29.13 31.21 -6.08
N GLY A 383 29.20 30.33 -5.08
CA GLY A 383 29.69 30.66 -3.74
C GLY A 383 29.38 29.58 -2.69
N GLU A 384 30.37 28.73 -2.43
CA GLU A 384 30.64 27.96 -1.19
C GLU A 384 29.58 27.00 -0.60
N ALA A 385 30.00 25.72 -0.57
CA ALA A 385 29.51 24.57 0.19
C ALA A 385 28.31 24.73 1.15
N SER A 386 27.18 24.11 0.78
CA SER A 386 26.28 23.46 1.73
C SER A 386 25.48 22.35 1.03
N HIS A 387 25.30 21.22 1.71
CA HIS A 387 24.60 20.01 1.25
C HIS A 387 23.28 20.27 0.52
N GLU A 388 23.19 19.90 -0.76
CA GLU A 388 21.92 19.73 -1.47
C GLU A 388 21.30 18.36 -1.14
N PRO A 389 20.06 18.27 -0.62
CA PRO A 389 19.37 17.00 -0.42
C PRO A 389 18.79 16.44 -1.72
N GLU A 390 18.71 15.11 -1.78
CA GLU A 390 18.27 14.31 -2.93
C GLU A 390 16.87 14.70 -3.47
N LEU A 391 16.84 15.30 -4.67
CA LEU A 391 15.63 15.68 -5.40
C LEU A 391 14.80 14.43 -5.80
N GLY A 392 13.57 14.36 -5.30
CA GLY A 392 12.62 13.24 -5.43
C GLY A 392 11.84 12.98 -4.14
N ARG A 393 12.43 13.33 -3.00
CA ARG A 393 11.78 13.32 -1.68
C ARG A 393 11.06 14.62 -1.35
N TRP A 394 11.50 15.74 -1.94
CA TRP A 394 11.06 17.08 -1.55
C TRP A 394 10.42 17.88 -2.70
N GLN A 395 9.28 18.52 -2.44
CA GLN A 395 8.57 19.48 -3.30
C GLN A 395 9.03 20.90 -2.96
N LYS A 396 9.43 21.69 -3.96
CA LYS A 396 9.84 23.08 -3.74
C LYS A 396 8.63 23.96 -3.37
N VAL A 397 8.69 24.62 -2.22
CA VAL A 397 7.65 25.50 -1.66
C VAL A 397 7.94 26.98 -1.95
N SER A 398 9.20 27.40 -1.86
CA SER A 398 9.66 28.75 -2.25
C SER A 398 11.14 28.73 -2.69
N SER A 399 11.80 29.89 -2.91
CA SER A 399 13.17 29.95 -3.46
C SER A 399 14.16 29.05 -2.72
N ASP A 400 14.00 28.92 -1.40
CA ASP A 400 14.94 28.27 -0.47
C ASP A 400 14.26 27.26 0.48
N LEU A 401 13.03 26.83 0.21
CA LEU A 401 12.26 25.94 1.09
C LEU A 401 11.64 24.76 0.35
N TYR A 402 11.76 23.57 0.92
CA TYR A 402 11.30 22.32 0.32
C TYR A 402 10.51 21.47 1.34
N ALA A 403 9.46 20.79 0.90
CA ALA A 403 8.55 19.98 1.74
C ALA A 403 8.52 18.50 1.31
N ASP A 404 8.50 17.54 2.25
CA ASP A 404 8.61 16.10 2.03
C ASP A 404 7.30 15.51 1.48
N ILE A 405 7.33 15.11 0.19
CA ILE A 405 6.17 14.54 -0.51
C ILE A 405 5.75 13.20 0.12
N SER A 406 6.67 12.48 0.76
CA SER A 406 6.35 11.20 1.42
C SER A 406 5.45 11.39 2.65
N LEU A 407 5.56 12.54 3.34
CA LEU A 407 4.68 12.87 4.47
C LEU A 407 3.27 13.16 3.98
N SER A 408 3.15 13.92 2.88
CA SER A 408 1.85 14.20 2.26
C SER A 408 1.16 12.91 1.77
N ASN A 409 1.88 12.01 1.11
CA ASN A 409 1.33 10.73 0.65
C ASN A 409 0.97 9.80 1.83
N LYS A 410 1.83 9.73 2.85
CA LYS A 410 1.57 9.01 4.09
C LYS A 410 0.32 9.53 4.80
N LEU A 411 0.11 10.86 4.80
CA LEU A 411 -1.09 11.46 5.36
C LEU A 411 -2.34 11.11 4.55
N LYS A 412 -2.30 11.23 3.22
CA LYS A 412 -3.45 10.87 2.38
C LYS A 412 -3.82 9.39 2.50
N GLU A 413 -2.83 8.50 2.53
CA GLU A 413 -3.06 7.07 2.78
C GLU A 413 -3.59 6.79 4.19
N LEU A 414 -3.08 7.50 5.21
CA LEU A 414 -3.57 7.43 6.59
C LEU A 414 -5.07 7.73 6.67
N TYR A 415 -5.53 8.69 5.89
CA TYR A 415 -6.95 9.02 5.80
C TYR A 415 -7.70 8.25 4.72
N LYS A 416 -7.05 7.36 3.96
CA LYS A 416 -7.61 6.70 2.77
C LYS A 416 -8.22 7.71 1.79
N TYR A 417 -7.58 8.87 1.67
CA TYR A 417 -8.03 10.01 0.87
C TYR A 417 -9.40 10.57 1.31
N ALA A 418 -9.86 10.24 2.51
CA ALA A 418 -11.03 10.86 3.11
C ALA A 418 -10.65 12.24 3.66
N CYS A 419 -11.53 13.22 3.44
CA CYS A 419 -11.36 14.53 4.05
C CYS A 419 -11.52 14.43 5.58
N GLN A 420 -10.59 15.01 6.33
CA GLN A 420 -10.70 15.07 7.79
C GLN A 420 -11.88 15.89 8.30
N VAL A 421 -12.42 16.80 7.49
CA VAL A 421 -13.58 17.63 7.87
C VAL A 421 -14.89 16.90 7.55
N CYS A 422 -15.10 16.46 6.30
CA CYS A 422 -16.38 15.88 5.89
C CYS A 422 -16.41 14.36 5.70
N GLY A 423 -15.28 13.67 5.84
CA GLY A 423 -15.18 12.21 5.68
C GLY A 423 -15.33 11.69 4.25
N ILE A 424 -15.68 12.54 3.27
CA ILE A 424 -15.89 12.15 1.88
C ILE A 424 -14.56 11.75 1.21
N VAL A 425 -14.59 10.63 0.46
CA VAL A 425 -13.51 10.17 -0.42
C VAL A 425 -13.89 10.47 -1.87
N LEU A 426 -13.14 11.32 -2.54
CA LEU A 426 -13.36 11.64 -3.95
C LEU A 426 -12.69 10.59 -4.84
N LYS A 427 -13.48 9.88 -5.66
CA LYS A 427 -13.01 8.82 -6.57
C LYS A 427 -12.95 9.32 -8.01
N MET A 428 -11.90 8.94 -8.73
CA MET A 428 -11.63 9.30 -10.13
C MET A 428 -11.62 8.05 -11.03
N PRO A 429 -11.74 8.21 -12.37
CA PRO A 429 -11.61 7.09 -13.30
C PRO A 429 -10.31 6.32 -13.09
N GLY A 430 -10.34 5.00 -13.34
CA GLY A 430 -9.20 4.12 -13.07
C GLY A 430 -9.07 3.65 -11.61
N GLY A 431 -10.03 3.99 -10.73
CA GLY A 431 -10.07 3.51 -9.34
C GLY A 431 -9.22 4.32 -8.36
N LEU A 432 -8.87 5.54 -8.74
CA LEU A 432 -7.97 6.41 -7.99
C LEU A 432 -8.75 7.31 -7.04
N CYS A 433 -8.13 7.74 -5.94
CA CYS A 433 -8.77 8.60 -4.94
C CYS A 433 -8.00 9.93 -4.81
N LEU A 434 -8.71 11.03 -4.62
CA LEU A 434 -8.15 12.40 -4.54
C LEU A 434 -8.33 12.99 -3.15
N ALA A 435 -7.25 13.53 -2.61
CA ALA A 435 -7.21 14.34 -1.40
C ALA A 435 -5.99 15.29 -1.43
N ASN A 436 -6.11 16.42 -0.76
CA ASN A 436 -5.08 17.43 -0.57
C ASN A 436 -4.45 17.29 0.81
N THR A 437 -3.18 17.66 0.93
CA THR A 437 -2.53 17.82 2.23
C THR A 437 -2.20 19.30 2.39
N VAL A 438 -2.69 19.93 3.46
CA VAL A 438 -2.42 21.33 3.78
C VAL A 438 -1.58 21.42 5.04
N HIS A 439 -0.61 22.33 5.09
CA HIS A 439 0.06 22.66 6.35
C HIS A 439 -0.81 23.60 7.17
N ILE A 440 -0.91 23.35 8.47
CA ILE A 440 -1.76 24.13 9.39
C ILE A 440 -1.15 25.53 9.61
N ARG A 441 0.14 25.57 9.87
CA ARG A 441 0.96 26.78 9.90
C ARG A 441 1.87 26.80 8.68
N GLY A 442 1.77 27.87 7.88
CA GLY A 442 2.57 28.04 6.65
C GLY A 442 4.06 27.92 6.90
N LEU A 443 4.78 27.27 5.97
CA LEU A 443 6.20 26.94 6.13
C LEU A 443 7.10 28.16 5.88
N GLU A 444 6.69 29.08 5.00
CA GLU A 444 7.45 30.27 4.65
C GLU A 444 7.50 31.33 5.75
N ARG A 445 8.49 32.23 5.66
CA ARG A 445 8.55 33.44 6.49
C ARG A 445 7.37 34.35 6.12
N PRO A 446 6.69 34.99 7.10
CA PRO A 446 7.05 35.09 8.52
C PRO A 446 6.53 33.94 9.41
N HIS A 447 5.76 33.00 8.86
CA HIS A 447 5.04 31.99 9.62
C HIS A 447 5.95 30.89 10.19
N ASN A 448 6.91 30.37 9.42
CA ASN A 448 7.92 29.40 9.86
C ASN A 448 7.34 28.12 10.53
N GLY A 449 6.29 27.53 9.97
CA GLY A 449 5.78 26.22 10.38
C GLY A 449 6.73 25.07 10.03
N SER A 450 6.57 23.93 10.70
CA SER A 450 7.37 22.73 10.44
C SER A 450 6.79 21.88 9.31
N ASP A 451 7.66 21.27 8.51
CA ASP A 451 7.25 20.29 7.50
C ASP A 451 7.17 18.88 8.11
N SER A 452 6.11 18.64 8.88
CA SER A 452 5.89 17.44 9.68
C SER A 452 4.40 17.08 9.68
N LEU A 453 4.08 15.80 9.89
CA LEU A 453 2.68 15.33 9.82
C LEU A 453 1.76 16.06 10.79
N ASP A 454 2.27 16.40 11.97
CA ASP A 454 1.54 17.13 13.02
C ASP A 454 1.17 18.57 12.66
N ASN A 455 1.86 19.15 11.68
CA ASN A 455 1.50 20.42 11.08
C ASN A 455 0.74 20.23 9.76
N MET A 456 0.14 19.07 9.47
CA MET A 456 -0.56 18.81 8.20
C MET A 456 -1.99 18.29 8.39
N LEU A 457 -2.87 18.52 7.41
CA LEU A 457 -4.23 17.93 7.34
C LEU A 457 -4.52 17.35 5.95
N CYS A 458 -5.17 16.20 5.89
CA CYS A 458 -5.71 15.57 4.69
C CYS A 458 -7.15 16.01 4.44
N LEU A 459 -7.38 16.86 3.43
CA LEU A 459 -8.67 17.48 3.16
C LEU A 459 -9.11 17.24 1.71
N CYS A 460 -10.41 17.34 1.43
CA CYS A 460 -10.87 17.44 0.04
C CYS A 460 -10.56 18.85 -0.50
N PRO A 461 -10.57 19.06 -1.83
CA PRO A 461 -10.25 20.36 -2.44
C PRO A 461 -11.04 21.54 -1.86
N ASN A 462 -12.32 21.35 -1.55
CA ASN A 462 -13.15 22.42 -0.99
C ASN A 462 -12.73 22.80 0.43
N HIS A 463 -12.59 21.82 1.33
CA HIS A 463 -12.20 22.10 2.72
C HIS A 463 -10.73 22.52 2.85
N SER A 464 -9.85 22.12 1.92
CA SER A 464 -8.47 22.64 1.93
C SER A 464 -8.43 24.15 1.67
N GLU A 465 -9.18 24.66 0.70
CA GLU A 465 -9.21 26.09 0.39
C GLU A 465 -9.89 26.90 1.50
N LEU A 466 -11.03 26.41 2.01
CA LEU A 466 -11.75 27.07 3.12
C LEU A 466 -10.88 27.17 4.39
N PHE A 467 -10.06 26.16 4.66
CA PHE A 467 -9.14 26.16 5.79
C PHE A 467 -7.96 27.13 5.56
N VAL A 468 -7.39 27.16 4.36
CA VAL A 468 -6.26 28.05 4.02
C VAL A 468 -6.65 29.54 4.12
N TYR A 469 -7.84 29.93 3.70
CA TYR A 469 -8.31 31.33 3.81
C TYR A 469 -8.96 31.67 5.16
N GLY A 470 -9.00 30.73 6.10
CA GLY A 470 -9.53 30.94 7.45
C GLY A 470 -11.05 31.00 7.56
N ALA A 471 -11.78 30.61 6.51
CA ALA A 471 -13.24 30.52 6.55
C ALA A 471 -13.71 29.39 7.48
N ILE A 472 -12.92 28.30 7.56
CA ILE A 472 -13.06 27.30 8.62
C ILE A 472 -11.81 27.27 9.49
N VAL A 473 -12.01 27.07 10.79
CA VAL A 473 -10.93 26.87 11.76
C VAL A 473 -11.20 25.66 12.64
N VAL A 474 -10.15 25.15 13.27
CA VAL A 474 -10.23 24.00 14.19
C VAL A 474 -9.88 24.47 15.59
N ASP A 475 -10.80 24.34 16.52
CA ASP A 475 -10.63 24.78 17.92
C ASP A 475 -9.72 23.83 18.72
N ASP A 476 -9.40 24.19 19.97
CA ASP A 476 -8.53 23.38 20.85
C ASP A 476 -9.13 21.98 21.13
N ASP A 477 -10.46 21.87 21.13
CA ASP A 477 -11.18 20.59 21.24
C ASP A 477 -11.41 19.92 19.87
N TYR A 478 -10.69 20.38 18.84
CA TYR A 478 -10.72 19.88 17.46
C TYR A 478 -12.08 20.00 16.76
N GLN A 479 -12.98 20.84 17.27
CA GLN A 479 -14.21 21.19 16.56
C GLN A 479 -13.89 22.08 15.36
N VAL A 480 -14.40 21.72 14.19
CA VAL A 480 -14.31 22.53 12.98
C VAL A 480 -15.44 23.55 13.02
N ILE A 481 -15.08 24.84 13.05
CA ILE A 481 -16.02 25.95 13.12
C ILE A 481 -16.00 26.72 11.80
N ASP A 482 -17.18 26.95 11.24
CA ASP A 482 -17.37 27.91 10.15
C ASP A 482 -17.41 29.33 10.74
N GLN A 483 -16.44 30.17 10.36
CA GLN A 483 -16.34 31.54 10.89
C GLN A 483 -17.32 32.52 10.22
N VAL A 484 -17.87 32.19 9.06
CA VAL A 484 -18.81 33.06 8.33
C VAL A 484 -20.16 33.06 9.02
N ASP A 485 -20.66 31.86 9.34
CA ASP A 485 -21.99 31.67 9.94
C ASP A 485 -21.93 31.35 11.45
N GLY A 486 -20.72 31.11 12.00
CA GLY A 486 -20.49 30.84 13.42
C GLY A 486 -20.92 29.44 13.88
N VAL A 487 -21.15 28.51 12.95
CA VAL A 487 -21.70 27.18 13.21
C VAL A 487 -20.58 26.14 13.30
N ALA A 488 -20.68 25.20 14.24
CA ALA A 488 -19.80 24.04 14.30
C ALA A 488 -20.20 23.02 13.22
N LEU A 489 -19.27 22.70 12.32
CA LEU A 489 -19.45 21.71 11.25
C LEU A 489 -19.26 20.27 11.75
N GLY A 490 -18.58 20.09 12.88
CA GLY A 490 -18.34 18.81 13.52
C GLY A 490 -16.91 18.64 13.99
N GLU A 491 -16.60 17.51 14.63
CA GLU A 491 -15.24 17.22 15.07
C GLU A 491 -14.34 16.86 13.88
N LEU A 492 -13.15 17.46 13.84
CA LEU A 492 -12.13 17.10 12.87
C LEU A 492 -11.74 15.63 13.07
N ALA A 493 -11.82 14.82 12.02
CA ALA A 493 -11.39 13.43 12.07
C ALA A 493 -9.86 13.37 12.21
N ARG A 494 -9.37 12.79 13.31
CA ARG A 494 -7.94 12.70 13.62
C ARG A 494 -7.48 11.26 13.65
N LYS A 495 -6.44 10.98 12.86
CA LYS A 495 -5.71 9.71 12.74
C LYS A 495 -4.20 9.92 12.91
N HIS A 496 -3.75 11.17 13.05
CA HIS A 496 -2.40 11.55 13.43
C HIS A 496 -2.47 12.64 14.50
N ASP A 497 -1.37 12.78 15.22
CA ASP A 497 -1.18 13.89 16.16
C ASP A 497 -1.19 15.19 15.37
N ILE A 498 -1.87 16.20 15.89
CA ILE A 498 -1.94 17.52 15.28
C ILE A 498 -1.44 18.53 16.32
N ASP A 499 -0.41 19.29 15.95
CA ASP A 499 0.19 20.28 16.83
C ASP A 499 -0.83 21.39 17.14
N GLN A 500 -1.25 21.42 18.40
CA GLN A 500 -2.19 22.40 18.93
C GLN A 500 -1.65 23.83 18.84
N ASN A 501 -0.33 24.01 18.91
CA ASN A 501 0.25 25.35 18.76
C ASN A 501 0.08 25.87 17.33
N SER A 502 0.24 24.99 16.34
CA SER A 502 -0.02 25.32 14.93
C SER A 502 -1.50 25.62 14.69
N LEU A 503 -2.42 24.83 15.27
CA LEU A 503 -3.87 25.11 15.20
C LEU A 503 -4.22 26.46 15.83
N ARG A 504 -3.76 26.73 17.04
CA ARG A 504 -3.98 28.01 17.73
C ARG A 504 -3.39 29.18 16.96
N TYR A 505 -2.19 29.03 16.41
CA TYR A 505 -1.57 30.06 15.56
C TYR A 505 -2.44 30.36 14.33
N HIS A 506 -2.93 29.33 13.64
CA HIS A 506 -3.84 29.48 12.49
C HIS A 506 -5.13 30.22 12.90
N ARG A 507 -5.76 29.84 14.02
CA ARG A 507 -6.96 30.53 14.53
C ARG A 507 -6.72 32.00 14.82
N GLU A 508 -5.65 32.32 15.55
CA GLU A 508 -5.31 33.71 15.92
C GLU A 508 -4.97 34.56 14.69
N HIS A 509 -4.33 33.97 13.68
CA HIS A 509 -3.99 34.64 12.43
C HIS A 509 -5.23 35.11 11.64
N HIS A 510 -6.36 34.40 11.77
CA HIS A 510 -7.60 34.68 11.02
C HIS A 510 -8.75 35.26 11.88
N LYS A 511 -8.53 35.51 13.17
CA LYS A 511 -9.55 35.80 14.19
C LYS A 511 -10.40 37.07 13.98
N ASP A 512 -9.87 38.10 13.33
CA ASP A 512 -10.52 39.43 13.22
C ASP A 512 -11.08 39.73 11.83
N LEU A 513 -11.14 38.73 10.93
CA LEU A 513 -11.64 38.92 9.57
C LEU A 513 -13.18 38.88 9.47
N TYR A 514 -13.86 38.31 10.47
CA TYR A 514 -15.32 38.19 10.53
C TYR A 514 -15.84 38.45 11.97
N PRO A 515 -16.18 39.71 12.34
CA PRO A 515 -16.74 39.98 13.66
C PRO A 515 -18.08 39.24 13.83
N ARG A 516 -18.21 38.46 14.92
CA ARG A 516 -19.44 37.75 15.30
C ARG A 516 -20.63 38.70 15.16
N TYR A 517 -21.53 38.45 14.22
CA TYR A 517 -22.84 39.10 14.24
C TYR A 517 -23.53 38.65 15.53
N GLY A 518 -23.63 39.60 16.46
CA GLY A 518 -24.10 39.36 17.81
C GLY A 518 -25.56 38.91 17.85
N HIS A 519 -25.87 38.28 18.98
CA HIS A 519 -27.23 38.19 19.52
C HIS A 519 -28.04 39.44 19.20
N ILE A 520 -29.18 39.26 18.53
CA ILE A 520 -30.33 40.12 18.74
C ILE A 520 -31.34 39.27 19.51
N SER A 521 -31.47 39.65 20.78
CA SER A 521 -32.55 39.32 21.71
C SER A 521 -33.94 39.45 21.11
#